data_AF-D9RZB6-F1
#
_entry.id   AF-D9RZB6-F1
#
_cell.length_a   1.000
_cell.length_b   1.000
_cell.length_c   1.000
_cell.angle_alpha   90.00
_cell.angle_beta   90.00
_cell.angle_gamma   90.00
#
_symmetry.space_group_name_H-M   'P 1'
#
loop_
_entity.id
_entity.type
_entity.pdbx_description
1 polymer ?
#
loop_
_entity_poly.entity_id
_entity_poly.type
_entity_poly.pdbx_seq_one_letter_code
_entity_poly.pdbx_strand_id
1 'polypeptide(L)'
;MTTIIILLHVILSKFKDEDLLNYELVKNHKAKYLYQEAGDKYKSYIFGYEKDNPSDEFFKTEILDQKSITAHSVAKETLYTANLKRAKDFFIEKIRNMDEKNIEILFKKVVNGLKFNLYEIDDDLDVFITFETMNNRGKPLSKLELLKNRLIYLSTLIPENEDIQNKLRREINEVWKTIYEYLGKNKDNPLDDDEFLENHWIMYFKYERGESEAYAKFLLDKYFIAKNVLNPNAQTNVGFKEIKDYIDSLAESVKAWFYMFNPAHSNSIFNKDIIEWLQKLQRLGFGAFKPLIMAAIVKKVQSELLLELLKTCERFIFLVFSISRRPSNTQNSHFYRVAHDFYTDSWDIKTVINDINSLTNDVDSGGWYDIKRFYDYIDEQFKKAEGFYSWNALRYFLYEYELYLQEKANGPCKVIWEIIKEKDKRDTIEHIYPQDDSDKYWQVRFGKFSPEQRKVFVNSLGNLLLISQLKNSQLQNKGFDFKKEHEDRNNNYIGYCNGSHSEIEVARYNEWTEKEIKDRGIKLLKFMEERWGIQIPDKEKLLGF
;
A
#
# COMPACT_ATOMS: atom_id res chain seq x y z
N MET A 1 -6.94 1.31 -28.80
CA MET A 1 -6.41 2.11 -29.94
C MET A 1 -5.06 2.76 -29.60
N THR A 2 -4.92 3.49 -28.49
CA THR A 2 -3.66 4.13 -28.07
C THR A 2 -2.43 3.23 -28.15
N THR A 3 -2.47 2.03 -27.56
CA THR A 3 -1.33 1.10 -27.54
C THR A 3 -0.79 0.75 -28.93
N ILE A 4 -1.68 0.65 -29.93
CA ILE A 4 -1.29 0.39 -31.32
C ILE A 4 -0.55 1.60 -31.89
N ILE A 5 -1.00 2.81 -31.58
CA ILE A 5 -0.36 4.05 -32.04
C ILE A 5 1.02 4.21 -31.41
N ILE A 6 1.18 3.85 -30.13
CA ILE A 6 2.49 3.82 -29.46
C ILE A 6 3.43 2.84 -30.18
N LEU A 7 2.96 1.63 -30.50
CA LEU A 7 3.76 0.65 -31.23
C LEU A 7 4.13 1.17 -32.63
N LEU A 8 3.20 1.78 -33.36
CA LEU A 8 3.48 2.39 -34.68
C LEU A 8 4.52 3.49 -34.57
N HIS A 9 4.44 4.36 -33.58
CA HIS A 9 5.46 5.39 -33.33
C HIS A 9 6.84 4.77 -33.07
N VAL A 10 6.90 3.77 -32.19
CA VAL A 10 8.15 3.08 -31.84
C VAL A 10 8.77 2.37 -33.05
N ILE A 11 7.95 1.77 -33.92
CA ILE A 11 8.39 1.17 -35.19
C ILE A 11 8.91 2.23 -36.15
N LEU A 12 8.13 3.28 -36.42
CA LEU A 12 8.47 4.32 -37.39
C LEU A 12 9.67 5.16 -36.96
N SER A 13 9.95 5.23 -35.65
CA SER A 13 11.14 5.91 -35.11
C SER A 13 12.45 5.15 -35.34
N LYS A 14 12.40 3.91 -35.84
CA LYS A 14 13.61 3.14 -36.23
C LYS A 14 14.12 3.47 -37.63
N PHE A 15 13.30 4.13 -38.45
CA PHE A 15 13.62 4.45 -39.84
C PHE A 15 13.68 5.97 -40.03
N LYS A 16 14.45 6.39 -41.03
CA LYS A 16 14.49 7.79 -41.49
C LYS A 16 13.27 8.07 -42.36
N ASP A 17 12.91 9.34 -42.50
CA ASP A 17 11.72 9.77 -43.23
C ASP A 17 11.79 9.44 -44.73
N GLU A 18 13.00 9.35 -45.27
CA GLU A 18 13.29 8.99 -46.67
C GLU A 18 13.34 7.47 -46.92
N ASP A 19 13.36 6.65 -45.86
CA ASP A 19 13.40 5.20 -46.01
C ASP A 19 12.06 4.68 -46.54
N LEU A 20 12.12 3.55 -47.26
CA LEU A 20 10.92 2.83 -47.72
C LEU A 20 10.54 1.76 -46.70
N LEU A 21 9.30 1.80 -46.24
CA LEU A 21 8.71 0.79 -45.38
C LEU A 21 7.39 0.32 -45.99
N ASN A 22 7.27 -0.98 -46.32
CA ASN A 22 6.09 -1.53 -46.97
C ASN A 22 5.68 -0.73 -48.24
N TYR A 23 6.68 -0.47 -49.10
CA TYR A 23 6.56 0.22 -50.41
C TYR A 23 6.18 1.71 -50.35
N GLU A 24 6.22 2.35 -49.19
CA GLU A 24 5.92 3.78 -49.04
C GLU A 24 6.96 4.47 -48.16
N LEU A 25 7.15 5.78 -48.36
CA LEU A 25 8.08 6.56 -47.53
C LEU A 25 7.58 6.62 -46.10
N VAL A 26 8.48 6.48 -45.13
CA VAL A 26 8.18 6.53 -43.69
C VAL A 26 7.45 7.82 -43.30
N LYS A 27 7.80 8.96 -43.93
CA LYS A 27 7.09 10.23 -43.71
C LYS A 27 5.58 10.16 -44.01
N ASN A 28 5.18 9.38 -45.02
CA ASN A 28 3.78 9.21 -45.38
C ASN A 28 3.05 8.36 -44.34
N HIS A 29 3.70 7.33 -43.81
CA HIS A 29 3.16 6.54 -42.69
C HIS A 29 2.99 7.40 -41.43
N LYS A 30 3.96 8.26 -41.10
CA LYS A 30 3.83 9.22 -39.99
C LYS A 30 2.66 10.17 -40.20
N ALA A 31 2.49 10.71 -41.42
CA ALA A 31 1.36 11.56 -41.80
C ALA A 31 0.01 10.87 -41.68
N LYS A 32 -0.04 9.58 -41.99
CA LYS A 32 -1.27 8.78 -41.98
C LYS A 32 -1.69 8.34 -40.57
N TYR A 33 -0.73 7.99 -39.71
CA TYR A 33 -1.02 7.32 -38.44
C TYR A 33 -0.75 8.17 -37.20
N LEU A 34 0.15 9.16 -37.26
CA LEU A 34 0.60 9.90 -36.09
C LEU A 34 0.17 11.37 -36.17
N TYR A 35 0.69 12.12 -37.12
CA TYR A 35 0.45 13.55 -37.25
C TYR A 35 0.76 14.08 -38.65
N GLN A 36 0.04 15.11 -39.09
CA GLN A 36 0.26 15.83 -40.34
C GLN A 36 0.89 17.19 -40.08
N GLU A 37 1.84 17.58 -40.92
CA GLU A 37 2.53 18.87 -40.85
C GLU A 37 1.90 19.88 -41.83
N ALA A 38 1.48 21.02 -41.32
CA ALA A 38 1.00 22.15 -42.11
C ALA A 38 2.09 23.23 -42.18
N GLY A 39 2.72 23.34 -43.36
CA GLY A 39 3.66 24.41 -43.71
C GLY A 39 4.90 24.51 -42.81
N ASP A 40 5.48 23.38 -42.41
CA ASP A 40 6.66 23.23 -41.52
C ASP A 40 6.54 23.91 -40.14
N LYS A 41 5.33 24.38 -39.76
CA LYS A 41 5.13 25.19 -38.54
C LYS A 41 4.15 24.58 -37.55
N TYR A 42 3.15 23.85 -38.01
CA TYR A 42 2.09 23.30 -37.15
C TYR A 42 1.87 21.81 -37.40
N LYS A 43 1.62 21.05 -36.34
CA LYS A 43 1.30 19.61 -36.39
C LYS A 43 -0.13 19.37 -35.95
N SER A 44 -0.89 18.66 -36.76
CA SER A 44 -2.22 18.13 -36.42
C SER A 44 -2.10 16.64 -36.11
N TYR A 45 -2.53 16.22 -34.94
CA TYR A 45 -2.41 14.83 -34.49
C TYR A 45 -3.65 14.03 -34.90
N ILE A 46 -3.45 12.85 -35.49
CA ILE A 46 -4.56 11.97 -35.92
C ILE A 46 -5.32 11.41 -34.71
N PHE A 47 -4.60 11.21 -33.61
CA PHE A 47 -5.13 10.74 -32.34
C PHE A 47 -4.59 11.60 -31.20
N GLY A 48 -5.44 11.90 -30.23
CA GLY A 48 -5.08 12.64 -29.04
C GLY A 48 -6.09 12.40 -27.92
N TYR A 49 -5.77 12.93 -26.75
CA TYR A 49 -6.72 12.97 -25.65
C TYR A 49 -7.43 14.34 -25.66
N GLU A 50 -8.50 14.47 -24.89
CA GLU A 50 -9.09 15.79 -24.67
C GLU A 50 -8.06 16.76 -24.11
N LYS A 51 -8.08 18.02 -24.57
CA LYS A 51 -7.04 19.03 -24.24
C LYS A 51 -6.85 19.26 -22.73
N ASP A 52 -7.92 19.05 -21.96
CA ASP A 52 -7.91 19.22 -20.49
C ASP A 52 -7.49 17.94 -19.75
N ASN A 53 -7.04 16.90 -20.45
CA ASN A 53 -6.51 15.67 -19.88
C ASN A 53 -4.98 15.74 -19.82
N PRO A 54 -4.35 15.49 -18.66
CA PRO A 54 -2.89 15.38 -18.55
C PRO A 54 -2.22 14.47 -19.58
N SER A 55 -2.96 13.46 -20.05
CA SER A 55 -2.49 12.51 -21.06
C SER A 55 -2.34 13.13 -22.46
N ASP A 56 -3.00 14.25 -22.78
CA ASP A 56 -2.93 14.85 -24.12
C ASP A 56 -1.53 15.41 -24.41
N GLU A 57 -1.07 16.33 -23.55
CA GLU A 57 0.28 16.89 -23.67
C GLU A 57 1.34 15.80 -23.48
N PHE A 58 1.17 14.92 -22.49
CA PHE A 58 2.10 13.81 -22.26
C PHE A 58 2.22 12.88 -23.48
N PHE A 59 1.11 12.59 -24.16
CA PHE A 59 1.12 11.77 -25.37
C PHE A 59 1.87 12.45 -26.51
N LYS A 60 1.68 13.76 -26.71
CA LYS A 60 2.40 14.49 -27.76
C LYS A 60 3.90 14.58 -27.46
N THR A 61 4.27 14.90 -26.22
CA THR A 61 5.67 15.15 -25.87
C THR A 61 6.45 13.90 -25.53
N GLU A 62 5.99 13.10 -24.56
CA GLU A 62 6.74 11.97 -24.01
C GLU A 62 6.53 10.69 -24.83
N ILE A 63 5.38 10.55 -25.51
CA ILE A 63 5.08 9.38 -26.33
C ILE A 63 5.50 9.59 -27.77
N LEU A 64 5.05 10.65 -28.44
CA LEU A 64 5.36 10.93 -29.84
C LEU A 64 6.65 11.75 -30.05
N ASP A 65 7.37 12.11 -28.98
CA ASP A 65 8.63 12.85 -29.02
C ASP A 65 8.53 14.23 -29.72
N GLN A 66 7.36 14.89 -29.63
CA GLN A 66 7.11 16.18 -30.25
C GLN A 66 7.37 17.36 -29.29
N LYS A 67 7.73 18.52 -29.84
CA LYS A 67 7.89 19.75 -29.07
C LYS A 67 6.53 20.43 -28.87
N SER A 68 6.22 20.78 -27.62
CA SER A 68 5.01 21.54 -27.26
C SER A 68 5.35 22.63 -26.24
N ILE A 69 4.84 23.85 -26.47
CA ILE A 69 5.08 25.02 -25.61
C ILE A 69 4.25 24.91 -24.32
N THR A 70 3.07 24.28 -24.41
CA THR A 70 2.13 24.05 -23.30
C THR A 70 2.53 22.90 -22.38
N ALA A 71 3.60 22.16 -22.71
CA ALA A 71 4.08 21.03 -21.92
C ALA A 71 4.56 21.37 -20.50
N HIS A 72 4.92 22.64 -20.25
CA HIS A 72 5.35 23.10 -18.93
C HIS A 72 4.20 23.36 -17.96
N SER A 73 2.97 23.58 -18.46
CA SER A 73 1.82 24.00 -17.66
C SER A 73 0.87 22.86 -17.27
N VAL A 74 1.08 21.64 -17.79
CA VAL A 74 0.21 20.49 -17.53
C VAL A 74 0.88 19.54 -16.56
N ALA A 75 0.11 19.01 -15.59
CA ALA A 75 0.60 18.02 -14.64
C ALA A 75 1.17 16.82 -15.41
N LYS A 76 2.48 16.58 -15.30
CA LYS A 76 3.17 15.57 -16.13
C LYS A 76 2.84 14.13 -15.73
N GLU A 77 2.27 13.89 -14.55
CA GLU A 77 2.40 12.59 -13.89
C GLU A 77 1.08 12.12 -13.25
N THR A 78 0.39 11.20 -13.93
CA THR A 78 -0.80 10.48 -13.44
C THR A 78 -0.61 8.97 -13.65
N LEU A 79 -1.49 8.14 -13.10
CA LEU A 79 -1.50 6.70 -13.38
C LEU A 79 -1.58 6.39 -14.89
N TYR A 80 -2.36 7.17 -15.64
CA TYR A 80 -2.49 7.01 -17.09
C TYR A 80 -1.20 7.35 -17.82
N THR A 81 -0.53 8.45 -17.47
CA THR A 81 0.74 8.81 -18.13
C THR A 81 1.85 7.81 -17.80
N ALA A 82 1.86 7.26 -16.58
CA ALA A 82 2.74 6.15 -16.21
C ALA A 82 2.48 4.88 -17.05
N ASN A 83 1.21 4.54 -17.30
CA ASN A 83 0.85 3.42 -18.17
C ASN A 83 1.27 3.65 -19.63
N LEU A 84 1.11 4.86 -20.16
CA LEU A 84 1.55 5.23 -21.51
C LEU A 84 3.08 5.06 -21.65
N LYS A 85 3.84 5.57 -20.67
CA LYS A 85 5.29 5.44 -20.65
C LYS A 85 5.73 3.98 -20.59
N ARG A 86 5.16 3.19 -19.67
CA ARG A 86 5.44 1.75 -19.59
C ARG A 86 5.16 1.01 -20.90
N ALA A 87 4.11 1.37 -21.63
CA ALA A 87 3.82 0.77 -22.93
C ALA A 87 4.88 1.12 -23.99
N LYS A 88 5.32 2.38 -24.06
CA LYS A 88 6.40 2.82 -24.95
C LYS A 88 7.71 2.09 -24.64
N ASP A 89 8.10 2.07 -23.37
CA ASP A 89 9.34 1.41 -22.90
C ASP A 89 9.30 -0.10 -23.20
N PHE A 90 8.16 -0.75 -22.95
CA PHE A 90 7.95 -2.16 -23.28
C PHE A 90 8.15 -2.43 -24.77
N PHE A 91 7.56 -1.63 -25.66
CA PHE A 91 7.73 -1.85 -27.10
C PHE A 91 9.16 -1.58 -27.56
N ILE A 92 9.81 -0.54 -27.04
CA ILE A 92 11.24 -0.25 -27.31
C ILE A 92 12.11 -1.46 -26.95
N GLU A 93 11.93 -2.03 -25.76
CA GLU A 93 12.64 -3.24 -25.32
C GLU A 93 12.37 -4.43 -26.26
N LYS A 94 11.11 -4.65 -26.65
CA LYS A 94 10.74 -5.79 -27.51
C LYS A 94 11.31 -5.70 -28.93
N ILE A 95 11.38 -4.50 -29.51
CA ILE A 95 11.91 -4.33 -30.87
C ILE A 95 13.42 -4.07 -30.90
N ARG A 96 14.09 -3.88 -29.74
CA ARG A 96 15.51 -3.49 -29.66
C ARG A 96 16.43 -4.41 -30.48
N ASN A 97 16.19 -5.72 -30.42
CA ASN A 97 17.03 -6.73 -31.06
C ASN A 97 16.45 -7.28 -32.38
N MET A 98 15.41 -6.64 -32.92
CA MET A 98 14.85 -7.03 -34.23
C MET A 98 15.62 -6.36 -35.36
N ASP A 99 15.87 -7.09 -36.44
CA ASP A 99 16.37 -6.51 -37.69
C ASP A 99 15.26 -5.76 -38.45
N GLU A 100 15.65 -4.95 -39.43
CA GLU A 100 14.71 -4.13 -40.22
C GLU A 100 13.63 -4.98 -40.90
N LYS A 101 13.99 -6.19 -41.38
CA LYS A 101 13.06 -7.11 -42.04
C LYS A 101 11.97 -7.60 -41.09
N ASN A 102 12.32 -7.98 -39.86
CA ASN A 102 11.34 -8.40 -38.86
C ASN A 102 10.48 -7.22 -38.38
N ILE A 103 11.05 -6.02 -38.29
CA ILE A 103 10.29 -4.80 -37.98
C ILE A 103 9.29 -4.50 -39.10
N GLU A 104 9.66 -4.64 -40.37
CA GLU A 104 8.74 -4.46 -41.51
C GLU A 104 7.61 -5.50 -41.50
N ILE A 105 7.91 -6.76 -41.19
CA ILE A 105 6.87 -7.80 -41.03
C ILE A 105 5.91 -7.43 -39.91
N LEU A 106 6.42 -6.93 -38.77
CA LEU A 106 5.59 -6.48 -37.66
C LEU A 106 4.71 -5.28 -38.06
N PHE A 107 5.29 -4.27 -38.71
CA PHE A 107 4.56 -3.11 -39.22
C PHE A 107 3.40 -3.54 -40.14
N LYS A 108 3.68 -4.42 -41.10
CA LYS A 108 2.67 -4.95 -42.02
C LYS A 108 1.54 -5.67 -41.29
N LYS A 109 1.85 -6.45 -40.25
CA LYS A 109 0.85 -7.12 -39.42
C LYS A 109 -0.01 -6.12 -38.63
N VAL A 110 0.59 -5.07 -38.08
CA VAL A 110 -0.14 -4.05 -37.32
C VAL A 110 -1.10 -3.27 -38.22
N VAL A 111 -0.63 -2.85 -39.40
CA VAL A 111 -1.41 -2.01 -40.31
C VAL A 111 -2.46 -2.79 -41.10
N ASN A 112 -2.13 -4.01 -41.54
CA ASN A 112 -2.99 -4.78 -42.46
C ASN A 112 -3.61 -6.03 -41.83
N GLY A 113 -3.11 -6.49 -40.68
CA GLY A 113 -3.53 -7.75 -40.05
C GLY A 113 -4.56 -7.59 -38.94
N LEU A 114 -4.79 -6.38 -38.43
CA LEU A 114 -5.79 -6.11 -37.40
C LEU A 114 -7.18 -5.97 -38.01
N LYS A 115 -8.15 -6.69 -37.46
CA LYS A 115 -9.57 -6.56 -37.80
C LYS A 115 -10.30 -5.81 -36.68
N PHE A 116 -11.09 -4.81 -37.06
CA PHE A 116 -11.89 -4.04 -36.13
C PHE A 116 -13.36 -4.44 -36.28
N ASN A 117 -14.01 -4.74 -35.16
CA ASN A 117 -15.46 -4.92 -35.11
C ASN A 117 -16.06 -3.57 -34.70
N LEU A 118 -16.78 -2.94 -35.60
CA LEU A 118 -17.55 -1.72 -35.33
C LEU A 118 -18.97 -2.16 -34.94
N TYR A 119 -19.42 -1.66 -33.79
CA TYR A 119 -20.80 -1.83 -33.34
C TYR A 119 -21.42 -0.45 -33.23
N GLU A 120 -22.40 -0.16 -34.07
CA GLU A 120 -23.25 1.01 -33.95
C GLU A 120 -24.41 0.62 -33.02
N ILE A 121 -24.62 1.42 -31.97
CA ILE A 121 -25.62 1.16 -30.94
C ILE A 121 -26.79 2.10 -31.21
N ASP A 122 -28.00 1.55 -31.33
CA ASP A 122 -29.24 2.32 -31.43
C ASP A 122 -29.48 3.15 -30.16
N ASP A 123 -30.07 4.34 -30.30
CA ASP A 123 -30.35 5.27 -29.18
C ASP A 123 -31.19 4.63 -28.05
N ASP A 124 -31.95 3.57 -28.36
CA ASP A 124 -32.83 2.85 -27.44
C ASP A 124 -32.10 1.83 -26.55
N LEU A 125 -30.86 1.46 -26.89
CA LEU A 125 -30.06 0.53 -26.09
C LEU A 125 -29.31 1.27 -24.99
N ASP A 126 -29.36 0.73 -23.78
CA ASP A 126 -28.60 1.29 -22.67
C ASP A 126 -27.10 1.16 -22.97
N VAL A 127 -26.49 2.29 -23.36
CA VAL A 127 -25.07 2.44 -23.67
C VAL A 127 -24.21 1.91 -22.52
N PHE A 128 -24.70 2.00 -21.28
CA PHE A 128 -24.03 1.48 -20.10
C PHE A 128 -23.99 -0.05 -20.07
N ILE A 129 -25.13 -0.73 -20.26
CA ILE A 129 -25.20 -2.21 -20.29
C ILE A 129 -24.38 -2.73 -21.47
N THR A 130 -24.42 -2.04 -22.60
CA THR A 130 -23.64 -2.40 -23.78
C THR A 130 -22.13 -2.26 -23.52
N PHE A 131 -21.70 -1.20 -22.83
CA PHE A 131 -20.29 -1.00 -22.46
C PHE A 131 -19.78 -2.07 -21.47
N GLU A 132 -20.57 -2.40 -20.44
CA GLU A 132 -20.19 -3.43 -19.45
C GLU A 132 -20.08 -4.82 -20.09
N THR A 133 -21.05 -5.18 -20.92
CA THR A 133 -21.12 -6.52 -21.56
C THR A 133 -20.10 -6.68 -22.69
N MET A 134 -19.77 -5.61 -23.41
CA MET A 134 -18.79 -5.65 -24.51
C MET A 134 -17.33 -5.55 -24.07
N ASN A 135 -17.04 -5.28 -22.78
CA ASN A 135 -15.67 -5.12 -22.31
C ASN A 135 -14.88 -6.45 -22.37
N ASN A 136 -14.28 -6.71 -23.53
CA ASN A 136 -13.52 -7.92 -23.84
C ASN A 136 -12.02 -7.61 -24.08
N ARG A 137 -11.47 -6.65 -23.32
CA ARG A 137 -10.06 -6.18 -23.46
C ARG A 137 -9.01 -7.06 -22.78
N GLY A 138 -9.41 -8.20 -22.22
CA GLY A 138 -8.53 -9.11 -21.47
C GLY A 138 -8.19 -8.68 -20.03
N LYS A 139 -8.69 -7.52 -19.58
CA LYS A 139 -8.67 -7.09 -18.16
C LYS A 139 -10.07 -6.59 -17.77
N PRO A 140 -10.66 -7.09 -16.66
CA PRO A 140 -11.93 -6.57 -16.18
C PRO A 140 -11.82 -5.05 -15.91
N LEU A 141 -12.92 -4.33 -16.06
CA LEU A 141 -13.01 -2.94 -15.58
C LEU A 141 -12.90 -2.97 -14.05
N SER A 142 -12.19 -2.01 -13.46
CA SER A 142 -12.25 -1.87 -11.99
C SER A 142 -13.65 -1.42 -11.58
N LYS A 143 -14.03 -1.68 -10.33
CA LYS A 143 -15.37 -1.28 -9.84
C LYS A 143 -15.50 0.25 -9.84
N LEU A 144 -14.38 0.95 -9.65
CA LEU A 144 -14.31 2.41 -9.77
C LEU A 144 -14.55 2.91 -11.21
N GLU A 145 -14.02 2.22 -12.23
CA GLU A 145 -14.32 2.52 -13.64
C GLU A 145 -15.81 2.29 -13.97
N LEU A 146 -16.38 1.18 -13.50
CA LEU A 146 -17.81 0.86 -13.68
C LEU A 146 -18.70 1.93 -13.03
N LEU A 147 -18.36 2.33 -11.80
CA LEU A 147 -19.08 3.36 -11.07
C LEU A 147 -19.04 4.71 -11.79
N LYS A 148 -17.89 5.10 -12.37
CA LYS A 148 -17.79 6.33 -13.17
C LYS A 148 -18.83 6.36 -14.27
N ASN A 149 -18.84 5.31 -15.07
CA ASN A 149 -19.72 5.21 -16.24
C ASN A 149 -21.18 5.18 -15.79
N ARG A 150 -21.47 4.54 -14.65
CA ARG A 150 -22.80 4.50 -14.08
C ARG A 150 -23.26 5.91 -13.68
N LEU A 151 -22.45 6.68 -12.97
CA LEU A 151 -22.82 8.04 -12.57
C LEU A 151 -22.98 8.97 -13.77
N ILE A 152 -22.15 8.83 -14.82
CA ILE A 152 -22.32 9.58 -16.08
C ILE A 152 -23.66 9.26 -16.71
N TYR A 153 -24.03 7.98 -16.80
CA TYR A 153 -25.33 7.57 -17.33
C TYR A 153 -26.49 8.11 -16.47
N LEU A 154 -26.43 7.93 -15.15
CA LEU A 154 -27.49 8.44 -14.27
C LEU A 154 -27.66 9.95 -14.37
N SER A 155 -26.57 10.70 -14.57
CA SER A 155 -26.64 12.16 -14.77
C SER A 155 -27.47 12.58 -15.99
N THR A 156 -27.68 11.69 -16.97
CA THR A 156 -28.53 11.95 -18.15
C THR A 156 -30.02 11.77 -17.83
N LEU A 157 -30.32 10.97 -16.80
CA LEU A 157 -31.68 10.58 -16.41
C LEU A 157 -32.26 11.50 -15.34
N ILE A 158 -31.43 12.33 -14.69
CA ILE A 158 -31.89 13.26 -13.64
C ILE A 158 -32.86 14.27 -14.27
N PRO A 159 -34.02 14.54 -13.64
CA PRO A 159 -35.01 15.51 -14.13
C PRO A 159 -34.57 16.97 -13.90
N GLU A 160 -33.37 17.32 -14.38
CA GLU A 160 -32.76 18.65 -14.35
C GLU A 160 -32.54 19.15 -15.79
N ASN A 161 -32.25 20.45 -15.95
CA ASN A 161 -31.95 21.00 -17.27
C ASN A 161 -30.62 20.48 -17.84
N GLU A 162 -30.46 20.57 -19.16
CA GLU A 162 -29.29 20.04 -19.87
C GLU A 162 -27.98 20.67 -19.40
N ASP A 163 -27.98 21.96 -19.03
CA ASP A 163 -26.81 22.66 -18.51
C ASP A 163 -26.33 22.07 -17.17
N ILE A 164 -27.25 21.78 -16.26
CA ILE A 164 -26.96 21.16 -14.95
C ILE A 164 -26.45 19.73 -15.16
N GLN A 165 -27.08 18.95 -16.04
CA GLN A 165 -26.62 17.60 -16.38
C GLN A 165 -25.20 17.64 -16.96
N ASN A 166 -24.93 18.54 -17.91
CA ASN A 166 -23.62 18.72 -18.53
C ASN A 166 -22.56 19.15 -17.51
N LYS A 167 -22.91 20.04 -16.58
CA LYS A 167 -22.03 20.44 -15.49
C LYS A 167 -21.70 19.25 -14.58
N LEU A 168 -22.69 18.47 -14.16
CA LEU A 168 -22.49 17.30 -13.31
C LEU A 168 -21.57 16.26 -13.99
N ARG A 169 -21.75 16.01 -15.29
CA ARG A 169 -20.87 15.12 -16.07
C ARG A 169 -19.42 15.61 -16.09
N ARG A 170 -19.21 16.92 -16.24
CA ARG A 170 -17.85 17.50 -16.18
C ARG A 170 -17.26 17.32 -14.79
N GLU A 171 -18.01 17.58 -13.73
CA GLU A 171 -17.56 17.39 -12.35
C GLU A 171 -17.21 15.93 -12.05
N ILE A 172 -18.04 14.97 -12.48
CA ILE A 172 -17.73 13.53 -12.40
C ILE A 172 -16.37 13.24 -13.08
N ASN A 173 -16.15 13.76 -14.28
CA ASN A 173 -14.88 13.55 -14.98
C ASN A 173 -13.67 14.16 -14.24
N GLU A 174 -13.81 15.37 -13.69
CA GLU A 174 -12.75 16.03 -12.91
C GLU A 174 -12.44 15.30 -11.60
N VAL A 175 -13.46 14.78 -10.91
CA VAL A 175 -13.28 13.96 -9.70
C VAL A 175 -12.48 12.71 -10.04
N TRP A 176 -12.78 12.01 -11.14
CA TRP A 176 -12.01 10.84 -11.54
C TRP A 176 -10.58 11.18 -11.96
N LYS A 177 -10.34 12.33 -12.61
CA LYS A 177 -8.98 12.81 -12.85
C LYS A 177 -8.21 12.97 -11.53
N THR A 178 -8.84 13.58 -10.53
CA THR A 178 -8.27 13.75 -9.18
C THR A 178 -7.97 12.41 -8.53
N ILE A 179 -8.91 11.45 -8.59
CA ILE A 179 -8.72 10.13 -7.99
C ILE A 179 -7.50 9.43 -8.60
N TYR A 180 -7.40 9.36 -9.93
CA TYR A 180 -6.28 8.71 -10.59
C TYR A 180 -4.95 9.47 -10.48
N GLU A 181 -4.98 10.79 -10.30
CA GLU A 181 -3.79 11.55 -9.92
C GLU A 181 -3.28 11.04 -8.58
N TYR A 182 -4.11 11.07 -7.52
CA TYR A 182 -3.68 10.74 -6.16
C TYR A 182 -3.35 9.27 -5.97
N LEU A 183 -4.10 8.34 -6.56
CA LEU A 183 -3.78 6.91 -6.51
C LEU A 183 -2.47 6.58 -7.25
N GLY A 184 -2.16 7.31 -8.32
CA GLY A 184 -0.94 7.14 -9.12
C GLY A 184 0.23 8.05 -8.73
N LYS A 185 0.08 8.87 -7.68
CA LYS A 185 1.03 9.95 -7.34
C LYS A 185 2.36 9.43 -6.81
N ASN A 186 2.35 8.29 -6.10
CA ASN A 186 3.56 7.56 -5.76
C ASN A 186 3.80 6.46 -6.80
N LYS A 187 4.83 6.61 -7.64
CA LYS A 187 5.14 5.68 -8.73
C LYS A 187 5.70 4.34 -8.25
N ASP A 188 6.40 4.35 -7.13
CA ASP A 188 7.04 3.16 -6.57
C ASP A 188 6.03 2.28 -5.84
N ASN A 189 4.94 2.88 -5.37
CA ASN A 189 3.85 2.18 -4.69
C ASN A 189 2.47 2.79 -5.04
N PRO A 190 1.94 2.53 -6.26
CA PRO A 190 0.60 2.97 -6.65
C PRO A 190 -0.47 2.37 -5.73
N LEU A 191 -1.49 3.14 -5.41
CA LEU A 191 -2.59 2.69 -4.55
C LEU A 191 -3.68 1.98 -5.38
N ASP A 192 -4.25 0.93 -4.79
CA ASP A 192 -5.31 0.13 -5.41
C ASP A 192 -6.65 0.89 -5.41
N ASP A 193 -7.32 0.90 -6.56
CA ASP A 193 -8.55 1.67 -6.77
C ASP A 193 -9.79 1.01 -6.17
N ASP A 194 -9.87 -0.32 -6.23
CA ASP A 194 -10.96 -1.10 -5.63
C ASP A 194 -10.87 -1.09 -4.09
N GLU A 195 -9.66 -1.17 -3.53
CA GLU A 195 -9.44 -1.04 -2.08
C GLU A 195 -9.85 0.35 -1.58
N PHE A 196 -9.49 1.42 -2.31
CA PHE A 196 -9.93 2.77 -1.98
C PHE A 196 -11.46 2.87 -2.02
N LEU A 197 -12.10 2.37 -3.08
CA LEU A 197 -13.55 2.44 -3.23
C LEU A 197 -14.29 1.67 -2.13
N GLU A 198 -13.82 0.49 -1.76
CA GLU A 198 -14.40 -0.30 -0.66
C GLU A 198 -14.33 0.46 0.67
N ASN A 199 -13.18 1.02 1.01
CA ASN A 199 -13.01 1.75 2.27
C ASN A 199 -13.78 3.08 2.29
N HIS A 200 -13.90 3.74 1.13
CA HIS A 200 -14.78 4.90 0.97
C HIS A 200 -16.24 4.52 1.18
N TRP A 201 -16.69 3.42 0.57
CA TRP A 201 -18.05 2.92 0.75
C TRP A 201 -18.36 2.59 2.21
N ILE A 202 -17.44 1.93 2.93
CA ILE A 202 -17.59 1.63 4.37
C ILE A 202 -17.74 2.92 5.20
N MET A 203 -16.98 3.95 4.86
CA MET A 203 -17.03 5.23 5.54
C MET A 203 -18.33 6.00 5.23
N TYR A 204 -18.70 6.07 3.95
CA TYR A 204 -19.81 6.90 3.47
C TYR A 204 -21.18 6.27 3.72
N PHE A 205 -21.32 4.97 3.48
CA PHE A 205 -22.55 4.22 3.66
C PHE A 205 -22.50 3.37 4.93
N LYS A 206 -23.65 3.22 5.59
CA LYS A 206 -23.76 2.35 6.75
C LYS A 206 -23.46 0.91 6.36
N TYR A 207 -22.42 0.34 6.95
CA TYR A 207 -22.07 -1.06 6.72
C TYR A 207 -23.14 -2.00 7.28
N GLU A 208 -23.80 -2.72 6.38
CA GLU A 208 -24.68 -3.84 6.71
C GLU A 208 -24.01 -5.15 6.28
N ARG A 209 -23.94 -6.14 7.18
CA ARG A 209 -23.31 -7.43 6.86
C ARG A 209 -24.07 -8.12 5.71
N GLY A 210 -23.38 -8.41 4.60
CA GLY A 210 -23.88 -9.33 3.58
C GLY A 210 -22.97 -9.44 2.36
N GLU A 211 -22.53 -10.67 2.06
CA GLU A 211 -21.83 -11.13 0.84
C GLU A 211 -20.44 -10.53 0.54
N SER A 212 -19.61 -11.29 -0.18
CA SER A 212 -18.36 -10.79 -0.80
C SER A 212 -18.69 -9.79 -1.92
N GLU A 213 -17.87 -8.75 -2.11
CA GLU A 213 -18.16 -7.63 -3.02
C GLU A 213 -19.47 -6.88 -2.67
N ALA A 214 -19.84 -6.87 -1.39
CA ALA A 214 -21.02 -6.16 -0.88
C ALA A 214 -21.09 -4.72 -1.40
N TYR A 215 -19.95 -4.02 -1.42
CA TYR A 215 -19.86 -2.63 -1.85
C TYR A 215 -20.18 -2.47 -3.34
N ALA A 216 -19.62 -3.30 -4.21
CA ALA A 216 -19.82 -3.20 -5.66
C ALA A 216 -21.28 -3.51 -6.01
N LYS A 217 -21.83 -4.61 -5.46
CA LYS A 217 -23.24 -4.98 -5.62
C LYS A 217 -24.17 -3.90 -5.06
N PHE A 218 -23.82 -3.31 -3.92
CA PHE A 218 -24.60 -2.21 -3.35
C PHE A 218 -24.59 -0.98 -4.26
N LEU A 219 -23.41 -0.50 -4.66
CA LEU A 219 -23.27 0.69 -5.46
C LEU A 219 -23.92 0.52 -6.84
N LEU A 220 -23.62 -0.59 -7.53
CA LEU A 220 -24.01 -0.79 -8.93
C LEU A 220 -25.39 -1.43 -9.10
N ASP A 221 -25.85 -2.28 -8.18
CA ASP A 221 -27.10 -3.04 -8.38
C ASP A 221 -28.24 -2.55 -7.47
N LYS A 222 -27.95 -1.75 -6.42
CA LYS A 222 -28.95 -1.32 -5.45
C LYS A 222 -29.11 0.20 -5.34
N TYR A 223 -28.01 0.95 -5.28
CA TYR A 223 -28.03 2.38 -4.97
C TYR A 223 -28.02 3.24 -6.24
N PHE A 224 -26.94 3.19 -7.03
CA PHE A 224 -26.80 3.95 -8.27
C PHE A 224 -27.42 3.20 -9.45
N ILE A 225 -28.75 3.02 -9.42
CA ILE A 225 -29.54 2.40 -10.49
C ILE A 225 -30.56 3.37 -11.06
N ALA A 226 -30.90 3.24 -12.35
CA ALA A 226 -31.87 4.11 -13.03
C ALA A 226 -33.22 4.18 -12.30
N LYS A 227 -33.66 3.05 -11.72
CA LYS A 227 -34.89 2.98 -10.93
C LYS A 227 -34.94 3.99 -9.78
N ASN A 228 -33.82 4.23 -9.10
CA ASN A 228 -33.76 5.15 -7.96
C ASN A 228 -33.69 6.63 -8.40
N VAL A 229 -33.41 6.89 -9.68
CA VAL A 229 -33.44 8.24 -10.27
C VAL A 229 -34.83 8.55 -10.85
N LEU A 230 -35.41 7.58 -11.57
CA LEU A 230 -36.64 7.77 -12.35
C LEU A 230 -37.92 7.61 -11.52
N ASN A 231 -37.87 6.97 -10.35
CA ASN A 231 -39.04 6.75 -9.51
C ASN A 231 -38.97 7.58 -8.20
N PRO A 232 -39.68 8.72 -8.11
CA PRO A 232 -39.70 9.55 -6.92
C PRO A 232 -40.24 8.84 -5.66
N ASN A 233 -41.01 7.77 -5.84
CA ASN A 233 -41.59 6.96 -4.76
C ASN A 233 -40.71 5.76 -4.37
N ALA A 234 -39.50 5.63 -4.94
CA ALA A 234 -38.57 4.60 -4.52
C ALA A 234 -38.14 4.80 -3.06
N GLN A 235 -37.86 3.69 -2.37
CA GLN A 235 -37.34 3.72 -0.99
C GLN A 235 -35.99 4.47 -0.90
N THR A 236 -35.24 4.52 -1.99
CA THR A 236 -34.01 5.28 -2.15
C THR A 236 -34.17 6.17 -3.36
N ASN A 237 -34.02 7.48 -3.17
CA ASN A 237 -34.03 8.47 -4.24
C ASN A 237 -32.60 8.94 -4.50
N VAL A 238 -32.18 8.92 -5.76
CA VAL A 238 -30.86 9.38 -6.20
C VAL A 238 -31.07 10.52 -7.20
N GLY A 239 -30.86 11.76 -6.76
CA GLY A 239 -30.93 12.94 -7.61
C GLY A 239 -29.57 13.60 -7.80
N PHE A 240 -29.59 14.85 -8.27
CA PHE A 240 -28.39 15.67 -8.45
C PHE A 240 -27.58 15.77 -7.16
N LYS A 241 -28.25 16.03 -6.03
CA LYS A 241 -27.61 16.21 -4.73
C LYS A 241 -26.88 14.95 -4.28
N GLU A 242 -27.52 13.79 -4.34
CA GLU A 242 -26.92 12.53 -3.87
C GLU A 242 -25.70 12.13 -4.70
N ILE A 243 -25.73 12.35 -6.02
CA ILE A 243 -24.56 12.12 -6.87
C ILE A 243 -23.47 13.14 -6.57
N LYS A 244 -23.82 14.43 -6.41
CA LYS A 244 -22.86 15.50 -6.12
C LYS A 244 -22.15 15.29 -4.79
N ASP A 245 -22.90 15.04 -3.72
CA ASP A 245 -22.36 14.79 -2.38
C ASP A 245 -21.44 13.55 -2.37
N TYR A 246 -21.82 12.51 -3.13
CA TYR A 246 -21.01 11.31 -3.24
C TYR A 246 -19.69 11.56 -3.99
N ILE A 247 -19.69 12.21 -5.15
CA ILE A 247 -18.45 12.48 -5.90
C ILE A 247 -17.53 13.49 -5.18
N ASP A 248 -18.10 14.45 -4.45
CA ASP A 248 -17.32 15.37 -3.62
C ASP A 248 -16.61 14.61 -2.51
N SER A 249 -17.31 13.70 -1.83
CA SER A 249 -16.70 12.87 -0.79
C SER A 249 -15.57 11.98 -1.35
N LEU A 250 -15.72 11.41 -2.54
CA LEU A 250 -14.66 10.64 -3.21
C LEU A 250 -13.41 11.51 -3.45
N ALA A 251 -13.61 12.73 -3.94
CA ALA A 251 -12.52 13.66 -4.23
C ALA A 251 -11.75 14.12 -2.98
N GLU A 252 -12.42 14.26 -1.84
CA GLU A 252 -11.77 14.56 -0.57
C GLU A 252 -11.09 13.33 0.03
N SER A 253 -11.77 12.19 0.04
CA SER A 253 -11.28 10.94 0.61
C SER A 253 -10.04 10.41 -0.09
N VAL A 254 -9.92 10.54 -1.42
CA VAL A 254 -8.71 10.05 -2.11
C VAL A 254 -7.45 10.80 -1.69
N LYS A 255 -7.57 12.08 -1.33
CA LYS A 255 -6.44 12.89 -0.81
C LYS A 255 -6.04 12.39 0.58
N ALA A 256 -7.02 12.15 1.45
CA ALA A 256 -6.80 11.58 2.77
C ALA A 256 -6.16 10.19 2.68
N TRP A 257 -6.69 9.34 1.80
CA TRP A 257 -6.15 8.00 1.51
C TRP A 257 -4.70 8.06 1.06
N PHE A 258 -4.37 8.95 0.12
CA PHE A 258 -3.00 9.13 -0.35
C PHE A 258 -2.04 9.51 0.79
N TYR A 259 -2.37 10.51 1.60
CA TYR A 259 -1.51 10.94 2.71
C TYR A 259 -1.44 9.93 3.85
N MET A 260 -2.48 9.11 4.05
CA MET A 260 -2.45 7.99 5.00
C MET A 260 -1.38 6.95 4.62
N PHE A 261 -1.23 6.66 3.32
CA PHE A 261 -0.22 5.72 2.80
C PHE A 261 1.13 6.38 2.45
N ASN A 262 1.16 7.71 2.32
CA ASN A 262 2.36 8.48 1.99
C ASN A 262 2.54 9.65 2.98
N PRO A 263 2.62 9.38 4.29
CA PRO A 263 2.54 10.41 5.32
C PRO A 263 3.72 11.40 5.28
N ALA A 264 4.89 10.95 4.82
CA ALA A 264 6.10 11.76 4.68
C ALA A 264 6.19 12.51 3.34
N HIS A 265 5.16 12.47 2.49
CA HIS A 265 5.14 13.22 1.23
C HIS A 265 5.27 14.73 1.50
N SER A 266 5.96 15.48 0.65
CA SER A 266 6.28 16.90 0.86
C SER A 266 5.07 17.81 1.11
N ASN A 267 3.93 17.47 0.49
CA ASN A 267 2.68 18.21 0.61
C ASN A 267 1.77 17.72 1.75
N SER A 268 2.26 16.79 2.59
CA SER A 268 1.56 16.32 3.77
C SER A 268 1.48 17.44 4.82
N ILE A 269 0.34 17.54 5.50
CA ILE A 269 0.11 18.49 6.59
C ILE A 269 0.43 17.89 7.97
N PHE A 270 0.86 16.63 8.01
CA PHE A 270 1.08 15.90 9.26
C PHE A 270 2.38 16.32 9.93
N ASN A 271 2.34 16.44 11.26
CA ASN A 271 3.55 16.61 12.06
C ASN A 271 4.34 15.30 12.14
N LYS A 272 5.57 15.38 12.67
CA LYS A 272 6.49 14.24 12.78
C LYS A 272 5.86 13.03 13.50
N ASP A 273 5.12 13.27 14.58
CA ASP A 273 4.54 12.20 15.39
C ASP A 273 3.44 11.46 14.62
N ILE A 274 2.53 12.18 13.96
CA ILE A 274 1.47 11.57 13.14
C ILE A 274 2.10 10.76 12.00
N ILE A 275 3.15 11.30 11.35
CA ILE A 275 3.88 10.57 10.31
C ILE A 275 4.44 9.26 10.86
N GLU A 276 5.09 9.31 12.02
CA GLU A 276 5.67 8.11 12.65
C GLU A 276 4.59 7.06 12.94
N TRP A 277 3.44 7.48 13.48
CA TRP A 277 2.36 6.56 13.84
C TRP A 277 1.62 5.97 12.64
N LEU A 278 1.41 6.75 11.57
CA LEU A 278 0.93 6.22 10.30
C LEU A 278 1.89 5.19 9.72
N GLN A 279 3.20 5.45 9.80
CA GLN A 279 4.21 4.47 9.38
C GLN A 279 4.18 3.21 10.28
N LYS A 280 4.01 3.32 11.61
CA LYS A 280 3.83 2.15 12.49
C LYS A 280 2.62 1.30 12.06
N LEU A 281 1.49 1.94 11.75
CA LEU A 281 0.30 1.25 11.24
C LEU A 281 0.52 0.65 9.85
N GLN A 282 1.31 1.26 8.96
CA GLN A 282 1.70 0.64 7.69
C GLN A 282 2.53 -0.63 7.91
N ARG A 283 3.43 -0.63 8.91
CA ARG A 283 4.27 -1.78 9.25
C ARG A 283 3.45 -2.94 9.83
N LEU A 284 2.53 -2.63 10.74
CA LEU A 284 1.70 -3.60 11.43
C LEU A 284 0.49 -4.05 10.60
N GLY A 285 0.04 -3.19 9.69
CA GLY A 285 -1.20 -3.31 8.91
C GLY A 285 -2.36 -2.58 9.60
N PHE A 286 -3.02 -1.67 8.87
CA PHE A 286 -4.16 -0.89 9.40
C PHE A 286 -5.40 -1.73 9.77
N GLY A 287 -5.53 -2.95 9.26
CA GLY A 287 -6.70 -3.79 9.49
C GLY A 287 -8.02 -3.10 9.12
N ALA A 288 -9.02 -3.21 9.99
CA ALA A 288 -10.34 -2.60 9.81
C ALA A 288 -10.39 -1.09 10.11
N PHE A 289 -9.29 -0.47 10.53
CA PHE A 289 -9.27 0.96 10.89
C PHE A 289 -9.07 1.90 9.69
N LYS A 290 -8.80 1.38 8.48
CA LYS A 290 -8.58 2.21 7.28
C LYS A 290 -9.72 3.21 7.01
N PRO A 291 -11.02 2.82 7.03
CA PRO A 291 -12.12 3.77 6.82
C PRO A 291 -12.19 4.84 7.91
N LEU A 292 -11.95 4.45 9.16
CA LEU A 292 -12.02 5.37 10.31
C LEU A 292 -10.89 6.41 10.27
N ILE A 293 -9.66 5.97 9.99
CA ILE A 293 -8.51 6.88 9.89
C ILE A 293 -8.68 7.83 8.70
N MET A 294 -9.17 7.31 7.56
CA MET A 294 -9.53 8.15 6.42
C MET A 294 -10.58 9.19 6.80
N ALA A 295 -11.64 8.80 7.51
CA ALA A 295 -12.67 9.72 8.00
C ALA A 295 -12.08 10.82 8.90
N ALA A 296 -11.18 10.47 9.83
CA ALA A 296 -10.53 11.43 10.72
C ALA A 296 -9.68 12.45 9.97
N ILE A 297 -8.98 12.02 8.91
CA ILE A 297 -8.19 12.92 8.05
C ILE A 297 -9.10 13.82 7.21
N VAL A 298 -10.17 13.27 6.61
CA VAL A 298 -11.16 14.05 5.83
C VAL A 298 -11.82 15.12 6.70
N LYS A 299 -12.24 14.76 7.91
CA LYS A 299 -12.83 15.70 8.89
C LYS A 299 -11.81 16.65 9.53
N LYS A 300 -10.52 16.55 9.16
CA LYS A 300 -9.43 17.40 9.67
C LYS A 300 -9.40 17.45 11.20
N VAL A 301 -9.51 16.28 11.83
CA VAL A 301 -9.41 16.13 13.28
C VAL A 301 -8.12 16.80 13.79
N GLN A 302 -8.19 17.47 14.93
CA GLN A 302 -7.04 18.12 15.57
C GLN A 302 -5.88 17.13 15.76
N SER A 303 -4.66 17.61 15.52
CA SER A 303 -3.45 16.78 15.49
C SER A 303 -3.27 15.92 16.73
N GLU A 304 -3.60 16.43 17.91
CA GLU A 304 -3.49 15.72 19.19
C GLU A 304 -4.45 14.52 19.25
N LEU A 305 -5.71 14.72 18.84
CA LEU A 305 -6.74 13.68 18.84
C LEU A 305 -6.54 12.68 17.70
N LEU A 306 -6.04 13.13 16.55
CA LEU A 306 -5.65 12.23 15.47
C LEU A 306 -4.49 11.32 15.92
N LEU A 307 -3.47 11.88 16.57
CA LEU A 307 -2.36 11.11 17.12
C LEU A 307 -2.85 10.09 18.17
N GLU A 308 -3.77 10.48 19.05
CA GLU A 308 -4.37 9.60 20.05
C GLU A 308 -5.15 8.44 19.41
N LEU A 309 -5.95 8.74 18.37
CA LEU A 309 -6.64 7.72 17.58
C LEU A 309 -5.65 6.72 16.97
N LEU A 310 -4.60 7.20 16.30
CA LEU A 310 -3.61 6.33 15.64
C LEU A 310 -2.89 5.41 16.65
N LYS A 311 -2.52 5.95 17.82
CA LYS A 311 -1.93 5.18 18.93
C LYS A 311 -2.89 4.10 19.43
N THR A 312 -4.16 4.44 19.58
CA THR A 312 -5.19 3.53 20.07
C THR A 312 -5.46 2.40 19.07
N CYS A 313 -5.55 2.73 17.77
CA CYS A 313 -5.66 1.75 16.69
C CYS A 313 -4.45 0.80 16.66
N GLU A 314 -3.21 1.32 16.71
CA GLU A 314 -2.01 0.49 16.72
C GLU A 314 -1.97 -0.44 17.94
N ARG A 315 -2.30 0.10 19.12
CA ARG A 315 -2.39 -0.67 20.36
C ARG A 315 -3.40 -1.81 20.24
N PHE A 316 -4.58 -1.56 19.66
CA PHE A 316 -5.57 -2.61 19.41
C PHE A 316 -5.00 -3.70 18.50
N ILE A 317 -4.42 -3.34 17.37
CA ILE A 317 -3.90 -4.30 16.39
C ILE A 317 -2.80 -5.16 17.01
N PHE A 318 -1.87 -4.55 17.76
CA PHE A 318 -0.79 -5.28 18.41
C PHE A 318 -1.31 -6.19 19.53
N LEU A 319 -2.09 -5.67 20.48
CA LEU A 319 -2.54 -6.45 21.63
C LEU A 319 -3.55 -7.53 21.24
N VAL A 320 -4.54 -7.21 20.42
CA VAL A 320 -5.64 -8.14 20.12
C VAL A 320 -5.21 -9.20 19.11
N PHE A 321 -4.47 -8.82 18.07
CA PHE A 321 -4.08 -9.77 17.02
C PHE A 321 -2.71 -10.40 17.24
N SER A 322 -1.71 -9.63 17.72
CA SER A 322 -0.34 -10.13 17.84
C SER A 322 -0.06 -10.83 19.16
N ILE A 323 -0.63 -10.33 20.26
CA ILE A 323 -0.45 -10.90 21.61
C ILE A 323 -1.55 -11.92 21.90
N SER A 324 -2.82 -11.52 21.82
CA SER A 324 -3.96 -12.37 22.15
C SER A 324 -4.39 -13.32 21.05
N ARG A 325 -3.76 -13.21 19.86
CA ARG A 325 -3.94 -14.12 18.71
C ARG A 325 -5.41 -14.27 18.32
N ARG A 326 -6.20 -13.20 18.46
CA ARG A 326 -7.58 -13.17 17.97
C ARG A 326 -7.56 -13.16 16.44
N PRO A 327 -8.59 -13.71 15.78
CA PRO A 327 -8.73 -13.61 14.33
C PRO A 327 -8.66 -12.16 13.85
N SER A 328 -8.04 -11.91 12.70
CA SER A 328 -7.86 -10.56 12.13
C SER A 328 -9.17 -9.85 11.76
N ASN A 329 -10.29 -10.59 11.74
CA ASN A 329 -11.63 -10.05 11.50
C ASN A 329 -12.39 -9.67 12.78
N THR A 330 -11.77 -9.83 13.96
CA THR A 330 -12.39 -9.49 15.25
C THR A 330 -12.75 -8.01 15.25
N GLN A 331 -14.02 -7.71 15.55
CA GLN A 331 -14.60 -6.35 15.57
C GLN A 331 -14.63 -5.59 14.22
N ASN A 332 -14.30 -6.20 13.07
CA ASN A 332 -14.34 -5.48 11.78
C ASN A 332 -15.67 -4.79 11.51
N SER A 333 -16.80 -5.51 11.64
CA SER A 333 -18.13 -4.92 11.40
C SER A 333 -18.46 -3.79 12.38
N HIS A 334 -17.92 -3.84 13.58
CA HIS A 334 -18.09 -2.78 14.56
C HIS A 334 -17.27 -1.55 14.18
N PHE A 335 -15.98 -1.71 13.84
CA PHE A 335 -15.13 -0.60 13.40
C PHE A 335 -15.62 0.05 12.10
N TYR A 336 -16.18 -0.74 11.18
CA TYR A 336 -16.81 -0.22 9.97
C TYR A 336 -18.02 0.65 10.28
N ARG A 337 -18.87 0.22 11.23
CA ARG A 337 -19.98 1.04 11.72
C ARG A 337 -19.48 2.30 12.43
N VAL A 338 -18.47 2.19 13.29
CA VAL A 338 -17.88 3.33 14.00
C VAL A 338 -17.29 4.35 13.03
N ALA A 339 -16.64 3.91 11.94
CA ALA A 339 -16.15 4.80 10.89
C ALA A 339 -17.28 5.62 10.26
N HIS A 340 -18.40 4.97 9.94
CA HIS A 340 -19.57 5.63 9.38
C HIS A 340 -20.25 6.57 10.39
N ASP A 341 -20.47 6.11 11.62
CA ASP A 341 -21.10 6.89 12.68
C ASP A 341 -20.25 8.14 13.01
N PHE A 342 -18.93 8.03 12.98
CA PHE A 342 -18.02 9.17 13.12
C PHE A 342 -18.04 10.11 11.90
N TYR A 343 -18.03 9.54 10.68
CA TYR A 343 -18.08 10.33 9.45
C TYR A 343 -19.34 11.21 9.38
N THR A 344 -20.48 10.63 9.77
CA THR A 344 -21.82 11.25 9.77
C THR A 344 -22.15 12.06 11.04
N ASP A 345 -21.18 12.33 11.90
CA ASP A 345 -21.34 13.12 13.15
C ASP A 345 -22.29 12.49 14.19
N SER A 346 -22.60 11.20 14.07
CA SER A 346 -23.33 10.45 15.09
C SER A 346 -22.46 10.20 16.34
N TRP A 347 -21.15 10.00 16.14
CA TRP A 347 -20.14 9.85 17.19
C TRP A 347 -19.06 10.93 17.04
N ASP A 348 -18.63 11.51 18.16
CA ASP A 348 -17.44 12.36 18.17
C ASP A 348 -16.14 11.55 18.34
N ILE A 349 -15.01 12.15 18.00
CA ILE A 349 -13.70 11.46 18.01
C ILE A 349 -13.29 10.94 19.38
N LYS A 350 -13.66 11.59 20.49
CA LYS A 350 -13.30 11.12 21.84
C LYS A 350 -14.11 9.89 22.20
N THR A 351 -15.39 9.86 21.82
CA THR A 351 -16.24 8.68 21.98
C THR A 351 -15.66 7.48 21.22
N VAL A 352 -15.21 7.68 19.97
CA VAL A 352 -14.52 6.65 19.18
C VAL A 352 -13.26 6.13 19.88
N ILE A 353 -12.39 7.04 20.33
CA ILE A 353 -11.13 6.66 21.00
C ILE A 353 -11.41 5.86 22.27
N ASN A 354 -12.37 6.30 23.09
CA ASN A 354 -12.75 5.62 24.33
C ASN A 354 -13.31 4.22 24.06
N ASP A 355 -14.14 4.08 23.02
CA ASP A 355 -14.69 2.79 22.61
C ASP A 355 -13.58 1.80 22.20
N ILE A 356 -12.64 2.20 21.32
CA ILE A 356 -11.53 1.33 20.91
C ILE A 356 -10.64 0.99 22.10
N ASN A 357 -10.35 1.95 22.98
CA ASN A 357 -9.61 1.70 24.22
C ASN A 357 -10.31 0.65 25.09
N SER A 358 -11.63 0.75 25.27
CA SER A 358 -12.39 -0.23 26.05
C SER A 358 -12.30 -1.65 25.45
N LEU A 359 -12.29 -1.77 24.12
CA LEU A 359 -12.12 -3.06 23.43
C LEU A 359 -10.71 -3.64 23.60
N THR A 360 -9.72 -2.82 23.94
CA THR A 360 -8.36 -3.28 24.27
C THR A 360 -8.12 -3.57 25.74
N ASN A 361 -9.15 -3.47 26.58
CA ASN A 361 -9.06 -3.90 27.97
C ASN A 361 -8.91 -5.43 28.06
N ASP A 362 -8.56 -5.90 29.26
CA ASP A 362 -8.53 -7.32 29.57
C ASP A 362 -9.88 -7.98 29.29
N VAL A 363 -9.86 -9.24 28.85
CA VAL A 363 -11.04 -10.04 28.55
C VAL A 363 -11.97 -10.17 29.76
N ASP A 364 -11.42 -10.20 30.98
CA ASP A 364 -12.20 -10.23 32.21
C ASP A 364 -12.93 -8.89 32.48
N SER A 365 -12.51 -7.81 31.80
CA SER A 365 -13.12 -6.48 31.83
C SER A 365 -13.95 -6.16 30.57
N GLY A 366 -14.30 -7.18 29.78
CA GLY A 366 -15.14 -7.04 28.58
C GLY A 366 -14.41 -6.62 27.30
N GLY A 367 -13.07 -6.54 27.34
CA GLY A 367 -12.25 -6.28 26.16
C GLY A 367 -11.81 -7.57 25.43
N TRP A 368 -10.85 -7.43 24.52
CA TRP A 368 -10.36 -8.52 23.68
C TRP A 368 -8.92 -8.95 23.98
N TYR A 369 -8.20 -8.15 24.78
CA TYR A 369 -6.85 -8.48 25.21
C TYR A 369 -6.89 -9.60 26.25
N ASP A 370 -6.03 -10.59 26.05
CA ASP A 370 -5.89 -11.79 26.86
C ASP A 370 -4.43 -12.21 26.84
N ILE A 371 -3.76 -12.03 27.96
CA ILE A 371 -2.35 -12.39 28.13
C ILE A 371 -2.17 -13.91 28.24
N LYS A 372 -3.16 -14.66 28.74
CA LYS A 372 -3.05 -16.12 28.91
C LYS A 372 -2.89 -16.79 27.56
N ARG A 373 -3.63 -16.33 26.54
CA ARG A 373 -3.46 -16.79 25.15
C ARG A 373 -2.05 -16.57 24.61
N PHE A 374 -1.37 -15.50 25.05
CA PHE A 374 0.01 -15.27 24.64
C PHE A 374 0.96 -16.28 25.28
N TYR A 375 0.81 -16.55 26.57
CA TYR A 375 1.54 -17.62 27.26
C TYR A 375 1.33 -18.96 26.59
N ASP A 376 0.08 -19.36 26.35
CA ASP A 376 -0.26 -20.66 25.75
C ASP A 376 0.36 -20.80 24.35
N TYR A 377 0.28 -19.74 23.53
CA TYR A 377 0.87 -19.73 22.19
C TYR A 377 2.39 -19.88 22.24
N ILE A 378 3.08 -19.08 23.05
CA ILE A 378 4.55 -19.11 23.15
C ILE A 378 5.04 -20.43 23.76
N ASP A 379 4.35 -20.97 24.76
CA ASP A 379 4.63 -22.30 25.33
C ASP A 379 4.50 -23.40 24.27
N GLU A 380 3.47 -23.35 23.43
CA GLU A 380 3.33 -24.25 22.27
C GLU A 380 4.51 -24.10 21.29
N GLN A 381 4.99 -22.87 21.05
CA GLN A 381 6.15 -22.66 20.17
C GLN A 381 7.44 -23.21 20.78
N PHE A 382 7.63 -23.09 22.10
CA PHE A 382 8.78 -23.69 22.77
C PHE A 382 8.73 -25.22 22.70
N LYS A 383 7.56 -25.84 22.83
CA LYS A 383 7.36 -27.30 22.62
C LYS A 383 7.74 -27.74 21.20
N LYS A 384 7.59 -26.86 20.20
CA LYS A 384 8.03 -27.08 18.81
C LYS A 384 9.49 -26.69 18.54
N ALA A 385 10.22 -26.25 19.56
CA ALA A 385 11.59 -25.72 19.45
C ALA A 385 11.72 -24.47 18.56
N GLU A 386 10.67 -23.65 18.48
CA GLU A 386 10.64 -22.40 17.71
C GLU A 386 10.51 -21.15 18.60
N GLY A 387 9.97 -21.28 19.81
CA GLY A 387 9.86 -20.20 20.81
C GLY A 387 9.36 -18.85 20.24
N PHE A 388 10.03 -17.76 20.60
CA PHE A 388 9.71 -16.43 20.06
C PHE A 388 10.10 -16.28 18.59
N TYR A 389 10.98 -17.13 18.06
CA TYR A 389 11.40 -17.05 16.66
C TYR A 389 10.25 -17.38 15.69
N SER A 390 9.19 -18.08 16.09
CA SER A 390 7.97 -18.23 15.26
C SER A 390 6.89 -17.17 15.51
N TRP A 391 7.06 -16.29 16.52
CA TRP A 391 6.10 -15.23 16.78
C TRP A 391 6.02 -14.25 15.60
N ASN A 392 4.82 -14.08 15.06
CA ASN A 392 4.55 -13.31 13.84
C ASN A 392 4.86 -11.81 14.00
N ALA A 393 4.70 -11.26 15.20
CA ALA A 393 4.99 -9.85 15.48
C ALA A 393 6.42 -9.59 15.97
N LEU A 394 7.29 -10.61 16.03
CA LEU A 394 8.67 -10.47 16.53
C LEU A 394 9.43 -9.34 15.81
N ARG A 395 9.36 -9.28 14.48
CA ARG A 395 10.06 -8.25 13.69
C ARG A 395 9.59 -6.84 14.05
N TYR A 396 8.28 -6.66 14.14
CA TYR A 396 7.69 -5.38 14.50
C TYR A 396 8.09 -4.97 15.92
N PHE A 397 7.99 -5.90 16.88
CA PHE A 397 8.40 -5.67 18.27
C PHE A 397 9.87 -5.29 18.40
N LEU A 398 10.78 -6.03 17.76
CA LEU A 398 12.21 -5.73 17.80
C LEU A 398 12.55 -4.41 17.09
N TYR A 399 11.81 -4.04 16.04
CA TYR A 399 11.97 -2.75 15.38
C TYR A 399 11.47 -1.58 16.25
N GLU A 400 10.36 -1.73 16.97
CA GLU A 400 9.92 -0.73 17.95
C GLU A 400 10.96 -0.56 19.07
N TYR A 401 11.61 -1.65 19.50
CA TYR A 401 12.70 -1.58 20.47
C TYR A 401 13.95 -0.88 19.90
N GLU A 402 14.28 -1.12 18.63
CA GLU A 402 15.35 -0.40 17.92
C GLU A 402 15.07 1.11 17.86
N LEU A 403 13.83 1.52 17.54
CA LEU A 403 13.43 2.92 17.53
C LEU A 403 13.51 3.55 18.92
N TYR A 404 13.09 2.83 19.97
CA TYR A 404 13.23 3.27 21.36
C TYR A 404 14.70 3.52 21.74
N LEU A 405 15.61 2.60 21.38
CA LEU A 405 17.03 2.77 21.64
C LEU A 405 17.62 3.92 20.83
N GLN A 406 17.21 4.09 19.57
CA GLN A 406 17.62 5.21 18.71
C GLN A 406 17.26 6.56 19.34
N GLU A 407 16.01 6.71 19.79
CA GLU A 407 15.52 7.93 20.44
C GLU A 407 16.31 8.20 21.72
N LYS A 408 16.47 7.19 22.58
CA LYS A 408 17.21 7.29 23.84
C LYS A 408 18.68 7.67 23.66
N ALA A 409 19.31 7.20 22.58
CA ALA A 409 20.69 7.52 22.24
C ALA A 409 20.83 8.86 21.50
N ASN A 410 19.73 9.50 21.09
CA ASN A 410 19.71 10.57 20.10
C ASN A 410 20.57 10.23 18.86
N GLY A 411 20.48 8.96 18.44
CA GLY A 411 21.36 8.37 17.43
C GLY A 411 20.77 8.44 16.01
N PRO A 412 21.61 8.22 14.98
CA PRO A 412 21.13 8.17 13.61
C PRO A 412 20.25 6.94 13.37
N CYS A 413 19.43 6.99 12.33
CA CYS A 413 18.74 5.82 11.80
C CYS A 413 19.78 4.81 11.29
N LYS A 414 19.81 3.62 11.89
CA LYS A 414 20.73 2.52 11.53
C LYS A 414 20.01 1.38 10.81
N VAL A 415 18.69 1.36 10.87
CA VAL A 415 17.86 0.25 10.42
C VAL A 415 16.60 0.82 9.75
N ILE A 416 16.35 0.40 8.50
CA ILE A 416 15.22 0.88 7.69
C ILE A 416 14.22 -0.27 7.50
N TRP A 417 12.95 -0.02 7.82
CA TRP A 417 11.92 -1.06 7.78
C TRP A 417 11.65 -1.61 6.37
N GLU A 418 11.60 -0.75 5.37
CA GLU A 418 11.34 -1.09 3.97
C GLU A 418 12.37 -2.09 3.45
N ILE A 419 13.59 -1.94 3.94
CA ILE A 419 14.71 -2.80 3.65
C ILE A 419 14.56 -4.15 4.40
N ILE A 420 14.13 -4.15 5.67
CA ILE A 420 13.91 -5.38 6.46
C ILE A 420 12.74 -6.23 5.94
N LYS A 421 11.62 -5.60 5.58
CA LYS A 421 10.39 -6.31 5.22
C LYS A 421 10.56 -7.15 3.96
N GLU A 422 11.42 -6.72 3.04
CA GLU A 422 11.71 -7.40 1.77
C GLU A 422 12.64 -8.60 1.93
N LYS A 423 13.37 -8.68 3.06
CA LYS A 423 14.28 -9.78 3.33
C LYS A 423 13.63 -10.90 4.12
N ASP A 424 14.26 -12.07 4.01
CA ASP A 424 13.82 -13.28 4.67
C ASP A 424 13.98 -13.21 6.20
N LYS A 425 13.10 -13.96 6.90
CA LYS A 425 13.18 -14.31 8.34
C LYS A 425 14.57 -14.13 8.95
N ARG A 426 15.39 -15.00 8.39
CA ARG A 426 16.69 -15.47 8.83
C ARG A 426 17.78 -14.44 8.57
N ASP A 427 17.56 -13.53 7.61
CA ASP A 427 18.54 -12.52 7.24
C ASP A 427 18.46 -11.26 8.12
N THR A 428 17.32 -11.06 8.81
CA THR A 428 17.07 -9.83 9.58
C THR A 428 17.01 -10.06 11.08
N ILE A 429 16.73 -11.29 11.53
CA ILE A 429 16.74 -11.66 12.94
C ILE A 429 17.94 -12.55 13.21
N GLU A 430 18.83 -12.08 14.09
CA GLU A 430 20.01 -12.81 14.54
C GLU A 430 19.76 -13.54 15.85
N HIS A 431 20.39 -14.71 15.96
CA HIS A 431 20.47 -15.49 17.18
C HIS A 431 21.85 -15.27 17.80
N ILE A 432 21.91 -14.57 18.94
CA ILE A 432 23.20 -14.26 19.58
C ILE A 432 23.91 -15.56 19.94
N TYR A 433 23.25 -16.39 20.76
CA TYR A 433 23.54 -17.81 20.89
C TYR A 433 22.97 -18.54 19.66
N PRO A 434 23.84 -19.06 18.76
CA PRO A 434 23.44 -19.58 17.46
C PRO A 434 22.71 -20.93 17.55
N GLN A 435 22.02 -21.29 16.47
CA GLN A 435 21.38 -22.61 16.32
C GLN A 435 22.39 -23.76 16.20
N ASP A 436 23.53 -23.50 15.54
CA ASP A 436 24.71 -24.35 15.57
C ASP A 436 25.68 -23.78 16.61
N ASP A 437 25.85 -24.48 17.73
CA ASP A 437 26.67 -24.08 18.87
C ASP A 437 28.07 -24.71 18.86
N SER A 438 28.56 -25.21 17.72
CA SER A 438 29.83 -25.96 17.64
C SER A 438 31.10 -25.18 18.03
N ASP A 439 31.05 -23.84 18.05
CA ASP A 439 32.17 -23.02 18.56
C ASP A 439 32.44 -23.30 20.05
N LYS A 440 33.72 -23.40 20.40
CA LYS A 440 34.18 -23.69 21.77
C LYS A 440 33.61 -22.72 22.80
N TYR A 441 33.43 -21.44 22.45
CA TYR A 441 32.83 -20.44 23.32
C TYR A 441 31.45 -20.87 23.83
N TRP A 442 30.63 -21.38 22.92
CA TRP A 442 29.27 -21.80 23.21
C TRP A 442 29.24 -23.13 23.97
N GLN A 443 30.05 -24.11 23.56
CA GLN A 443 30.12 -25.40 24.27
C GLN A 443 30.57 -25.25 25.73
N VAL A 444 31.49 -24.33 26.03
CA VAL A 444 31.92 -24.08 27.42
C VAL A 444 30.78 -23.54 28.29
N ARG A 445 29.91 -22.69 27.72
CA ARG A 445 28.84 -22.01 28.47
C ARG A 445 27.54 -22.80 28.51
N PHE A 446 27.17 -23.38 27.39
CA PHE A 446 25.89 -24.07 27.20
C PHE A 446 26.01 -25.60 27.18
N GLY A 447 27.23 -26.15 27.11
CA GLY A 447 27.50 -27.59 27.06
C GLY A 447 26.88 -28.40 28.21
N LYS A 448 26.71 -27.77 29.37
CA LYS A 448 26.12 -28.36 30.58
C LYS A 448 24.61 -28.59 30.48
N PHE A 449 23.92 -27.96 29.53
CA PHE A 449 22.46 -28.02 29.41
C PHE A 449 21.99 -29.12 28.47
N SER A 450 20.78 -29.62 28.70
CA SER A 450 20.14 -30.60 27.81
C SER A 450 19.83 -29.98 26.44
N PRO A 451 19.68 -30.81 25.39
CA PRO A 451 19.28 -30.32 24.06
C PRO A 451 17.98 -29.50 24.08
N GLU A 452 17.02 -29.86 24.93
CA GLU A 452 15.74 -29.17 25.10
C GLU A 452 15.94 -27.79 25.71
N GLN A 453 16.74 -27.69 26.78
CA GLN A 453 17.07 -26.40 27.41
C GLN A 453 17.81 -25.47 26.44
N ARG A 454 18.76 -26.01 25.67
CA ARG A 454 19.47 -25.21 24.65
C ARG A 454 18.51 -24.67 23.59
N LYS A 455 17.55 -25.47 23.12
CA LYS A 455 16.52 -25.03 22.16
C LYS A 455 15.65 -23.90 22.72
N VAL A 456 15.33 -23.92 24.01
CA VAL A 456 14.65 -22.81 24.69
C VAL A 456 15.51 -21.55 24.67
N PHE A 457 16.79 -21.64 25.06
CA PHE A 457 17.68 -20.48 25.06
C PHE A 457 17.89 -19.87 23.68
N VAL A 458 18.09 -20.71 22.65
CA VAL A 458 18.21 -20.26 21.24
C VAL A 458 17.01 -19.40 20.85
N ASN A 459 15.80 -19.87 21.13
CA ASN A 459 14.57 -19.24 20.67
C ASN A 459 13.90 -18.32 21.71
N SER A 460 14.57 -18.02 22.82
CA SER A 460 14.06 -17.09 23.82
C SER A 460 14.18 -15.65 23.33
N LEU A 461 13.23 -14.78 23.70
CA LEU A 461 13.19 -13.39 23.21
C LEU A 461 14.48 -12.62 23.46
N GLY A 462 15.12 -12.85 24.61
CA GLY A 462 16.38 -12.21 24.98
C GLY A 462 17.56 -12.59 24.10
N ASN A 463 17.49 -13.70 23.36
CA ASN A 463 18.53 -14.15 22.45
C ASN A 463 18.36 -13.64 21.00
N LEU A 464 17.22 -13.02 20.70
CA LEU A 464 16.86 -12.57 19.36
C LEU A 464 17.06 -11.04 19.24
N LEU A 465 17.68 -10.60 18.15
CA LEU A 465 17.83 -9.17 17.86
C LEU A 465 17.71 -8.88 16.37
N LEU A 466 17.35 -7.64 16.07
CA LEU A 466 17.25 -7.14 14.70
C LEU A 466 18.62 -6.63 14.25
N ILE A 467 19.13 -7.17 13.15
CA ILE A 467 20.46 -6.78 12.66
C ILE A 467 20.39 -5.71 11.56
N SER A 468 21.48 -4.97 11.46
CA SER A 468 21.84 -4.28 10.24
C SER A 468 22.22 -5.28 9.14
N GLN A 469 21.59 -5.14 7.98
CA GLN A 469 21.56 -6.13 6.89
C GLN A 469 22.90 -6.62 6.32
N LEU A 470 24.01 -5.98 6.63
CA LEU A 470 25.31 -6.29 6.04
C LEU A 470 26.08 -7.37 6.83
N LYS A 471 25.57 -7.85 7.97
CA LYS A 471 26.39 -8.57 8.97
C LYS A 471 26.04 -10.04 9.25
N ASN A 472 24.84 -10.53 8.89
CA ASN A 472 24.38 -11.86 9.34
C ASN A 472 25.30 -13.01 8.91
N SER A 473 25.65 -13.04 7.63
CA SER A 473 26.40 -14.15 7.04
C SER A 473 27.85 -14.25 7.52
N GLN A 474 28.39 -13.19 8.14
CA GLN A 474 29.77 -13.13 8.66
C GLN A 474 29.86 -13.61 10.11
N LEU A 475 28.81 -13.43 10.91
CA LEU A 475 28.81 -13.80 12.33
C LEU A 475 28.64 -15.31 12.54
N GLN A 476 27.72 -15.94 11.81
CA GLN A 476 27.47 -17.39 11.84
C GLN A 476 27.40 -17.95 13.28
N ASN A 477 28.08 -19.07 13.53
CA ASN A 477 28.18 -19.76 14.80
C ASN A 477 29.35 -19.27 15.68
N LYS A 478 30.05 -18.19 15.29
CA LYS A 478 31.24 -17.71 16.03
C LYS A 478 30.89 -17.33 17.46
N GLY A 479 31.87 -17.48 18.35
CA GLY A 479 31.74 -17.09 19.76
C GLY A 479 31.37 -15.61 19.94
N PHE A 480 30.80 -15.28 21.10
CA PHE A 480 30.26 -13.95 21.37
C PHE A 480 31.29 -12.83 21.22
N ASP A 481 32.54 -13.06 21.65
CA ASP A 481 33.62 -12.06 21.55
C ASP A 481 33.85 -11.63 20.10
N PHE A 482 33.83 -12.58 19.16
CA PHE A 482 33.93 -12.30 17.73
C PHE A 482 32.69 -11.56 17.21
N LYS A 483 31.49 -11.95 17.68
CA LYS A 483 30.25 -11.28 17.27
C LYS A 483 30.18 -9.83 17.75
N LYS A 484 30.73 -9.55 18.94
CA LYS A 484 30.85 -8.19 19.48
C LYS A 484 31.71 -7.32 18.58
N GLU A 485 32.93 -7.77 18.30
CA GLU A 485 33.92 -7.02 17.56
C GLU A 485 35.00 -7.96 16.99
N HIS A 486 35.29 -7.80 15.70
CA HIS A 486 36.41 -8.42 15.02
C HIS A 486 36.90 -7.52 13.88
N GLU A 487 38.11 -7.77 13.37
CA GLU A 487 38.65 -7.01 12.25
C GLU A 487 38.18 -7.60 10.90
N ASP A 488 37.78 -6.72 9.98
CA ASP A 488 37.53 -7.10 8.59
C ASP A 488 38.84 -7.23 7.79
N ARG A 489 38.74 -7.58 6.49
CA ARG A 489 39.92 -7.73 5.60
C ARG A 489 40.72 -6.43 5.42
N ASN A 490 40.16 -5.29 5.81
CA ASN A 490 40.75 -3.96 5.68
C ASN A 490 41.19 -3.40 7.05
N ASN A 491 41.27 -4.24 8.10
CA ASN A 491 41.62 -3.88 9.48
C ASN A 491 40.63 -2.88 10.13
N ASN A 492 39.37 -2.86 9.69
CA ASN A 492 38.33 -2.11 10.38
C ASN A 492 37.64 -3.00 11.41
N TYR A 493 37.43 -2.47 12.61
CA TYR A 493 36.60 -3.14 13.62
C TYR A 493 35.14 -3.15 13.19
N ILE A 494 34.57 -4.35 13.07
CA ILE A 494 33.19 -4.63 12.70
C ILE A 494 32.55 -5.61 13.68
N GLY A 495 31.23 -5.60 13.76
CA GLY A 495 30.47 -6.49 14.63
C GLY A 495 29.27 -5.78 15.22
N TYR A 496 28.80 -6.26 16.36
CA TYR A 496 27.70 -5.62 17.07
C TYR A 496 28.04 -4.19 17.54
N CYS A 497 29.30 -3.90 17.85
CA CYS A 497 29.76 -2.59 18.36
C CYS A 497 29.44 -1.41 17.43
N ASN A 498 29.24 -1.65 16.14
CA ASN A 498 28.87 -0.63 15.15
C ASN A 498 27.62 -1.00 14.33
N GLY A 499 26.81 -1.94 14.81
CA GLY A 499 25.54 -2.38 14.19
C GLY A 499 24.35 -1.45 14.44
N SER A 500 23.15 -2.03 14.47
CA SER A 500 21.92 -1.43 14.99
C SER A 500 22.08 -0.99 16.45
N HIS A 501 21.17 -0.16 16.96
CA HIS A 501 21.22 0.24 18.37
C HIS A 501 21.05 -0.96 19.31
N SER A 502 20.23 -1.95 18.94
CA SER A 502 20.12 -3.20 19.69
C SER A 502 21.40 -4.04 19.64
N GLU A 503 22.10 -4.10 18.50
CA GLU A 503 23.43 -4.72 18.40
C GLU A 503 24.42 -4.02 19.35
N ILE A 504 24.48 -2.69 19.31
CA ILE A 504 25.40 -1.89 20.15
C ILE A 504 25.11 -2.09 21.64
N GLU A 505 23.84 -2.22 22.02
CA GLU A 505 23.45 -2.54 23.39
C GLU A 505 23.97 -3.92 23.81
N VAL A 506 23.80 -4.94 22.96
CA VAL A 506 24.28 -6.30 23.21
C VAL A 506 25.81 -6.36 23.27
N ALA A 507 26.50 -5.54 22.48
CA ALA A 507 27.96 -5.50 22.49
C ALA A 507 28.57 -5.08 23.84
N ARG A 508 27.79 -4.48 24.75
CA ARG A 508 28.23 -4.03 26.07
C ARG A 508 28.32 -5.16 27.10
N TYR A 509 27.75 -6.34 26.82
CA TYR A 509 27.87 -7.48 27.72
C TYR A 509 29.29 -8.06 27.65
N ASN A 510 29.80 -8.52 28.80
CA ASN A 510 31.12 -9.13 28.87
C ASN A 510 31.12 -10.55 28.29
N GLU A 511 30.05 -11.30 28.54
CA GLU A 511 29.84 -12.63 28.01
C GLU A 511 28.36 -12.86 27.69
N TRP A 512 28.06 -14.00 27.05
CA TRP A 512 26.69 -14.37 26.71
C TRP A 512 26.37 -15.76 27.22
N THR A 513 25.57 -15.84 28.29
CA THR A 513 25.13 -17.09 28.95
C THR A 513 23.61 -17.14 29.08
N GLU A 514 23.08 -18.21 29.70
CA GLU A 514 21.67 -18.34 30.05
C GLU A 514 21.15 -17.14 30.86
N LYS A 515 22.02 -16.53 31.68
CA LYS A 515 21.68 -15.39 32.53
C LYS A 515 21.43 -14.14 31.69
N GLU A 516 22.34 -13.81 30.77
CA GLU A 516 22.18 -12.62 29.91
C GLU A 516 20.97 -12.76 28.97
N ILE A 517 20.69 -13.98 28.48
CA ILE A 517 19.48 -14.26 27.71
C ILE A 517 18.23 -13.96 28.55
N LYS A 518 18.18 -14.46 29.78
CA LYS A 518 17.07 -14.20 30.72
C LYS A 518 16.91 -12.72 31.03
N ASP A 519 18.00 -12.06 31.43
CA ASP A 519 18.00 -10.65 31.85
C ASP A 519 17.60 -9.71 30.71
N ARG A 520 18.13 -9.94 29.49
CA ARG A 520 17.72 -9.19 28.29
C ARG A 520 16.27 -9.51 27.92
N GLY A 521 15.84 -10.75 28.03
CA GLY A 521 14.45 -11.14 27.79
C GLY A 521 13.48 -10.39 28.71
N ILE A 522 13.77 -10.33 30.01
CA ILE A 522 12.98 -9.58 31.00
C ILE A 522 12.97 -8.09 30.65
N LYS A 523 14.11 -7.54 30.24
CA LYS A 523 14.20 -6.14 29.80
C LYS A 523 13.30 -5.85 28.60
N LEU A 524 13.29 -6.71 27.60
CA LEU A 524 12.43 -6.58 26.42
C LEU A 524 10.95 -6.70 26.80
N LEU A 525 10.59 -7.63 27.68
CA LEU A 525 9.20 -7.73 28.15
C LEU A 525 8.76 -6.51 28.98
N LYS A 526 9.67 -5.88 29.76
CA LYS A 526 9.37 -4.61 30.44
C LYS A 526 9.16 -3.47 29.45
N PHE A 527 9.98 -3.39 28.40
CA PHE A 527 9.73 -2.45 27.30
C PHE A 527 8.34 -2.68 26.67
N MET A 528 7.93 -3.93 26.48
CA MET A 528 6.59 -4.26 25.97
C MET A 528 5.48 -3.76 26.91
N GLU A 529 5.63 -3.97 28.22
CA GLU A 529 4.68 -3.48 29.23
C GLU A 529 4.54 -1.96 29.19
N GLU A 530 5.66 -1.24 29.15
CA GLU A 530 5.69 0.23 29.10
C GLU A 530 5.08 0.77 27.79
N ARG A 531 5.49 0.19 26.65
CA ARG A 531 5.13 0.70 25.32
C ARG A 531 3.67 0.49 24.95
N TRP A 532 3.06 -0.62 25.39
CA TRP A 532 1.65 -0.92 25.12
C TRP A 532 0.76 -0.87 26.37
N GLY A 533 1.27 -0.49 27.53
CA GLY A 533 0.49 -0.33 28.76
C GLY A 533 -0.21 -1.63 29.16
N ILE A 534 0.56 -2.71 29.29
CA ILE A 534 0.07 -4.03 29.72
C ILE A 534 0.90 -4.55 30.89
N GLN A 535 0.43 -5.61 31.54
CA GLN A 535 1.17 -6.33 32.56
C GLN A 535 1.42 -7.78 32.12
N ILE A 536 2.66 -8.23 32.34
CA ILE A 536 3.14 -9.59 32.09
C ILE A 536 3.55 -10.16 33.47
N PRO A 537 2.65 -10.92 34.14
CA PRO A 537 2.84 -11.33 35.53
C PRO A 537 4.08 -12.19 35.77
N ASP A 538 4.33 -13.17 34.90
CA ASP A 538 5.42 -14.14 35.03
C ASP A 538 6.31 -14.11 33.78
N LYS A 539 7.26 -13.17 33.76
CA LYS A 539 8.14 -12.96 32.61
C LYS A 539 9.08 -14.14 32.38
N GLU A 540 9.50 -14.82 33.44
CA GLU A 540 10.44 -15.95 33.35
C GLU A 540 9.77 -17.13 32.65
N LYS A 541 8.57 -17.50 33.10
CA LYS A 541 7.76 -18.53 32.45
C LYS A 541 7.51 -18.21 30.98
N LEU A 542 7.19 -16.95 30.66
CA LEU A 542 6.95 -16.55 29.27
C LEU A 542 8.20 -16.70 28.38
N LEU A 543 9.39 -16.52 28.97
CA LEU A 543 10.68 -16.67 28.30
C LEU A 543 11.18 -18.12 28.25
N GLY A 544 10.46 -19.05 28.88
CA GLY A 544 10.79 -20.48 28.98
C GLY A 544 11.75 -20.85 30.12
N PHE A 545 11.92 -19.99 31.12
CA PHE A 545 12.82 -20.21 32.27
C PHE A 545 12.11 -20.74 33.51
#